data_AF-A0A1F3CNY0-F1
#
_entry.id   AF-A0A1F3CNY0-F1
#
_cell.length_a   1.000
_cell.length_b   1.000
_cell.length_c   1.000
_cell.angle_alpha   90.00
_cell.angle_beta   90.00
_cell.angle_gamma   90.00
#
_symmetry.space_group_name_H-M   'P 1'
#
loop_
_entity.id
_entity.type
_entity.pdbx_description
1 polymer ?
#
loop_
_entity_poly.entity_id
_entity_poly.type
_entity_poly.pdbx_seq_one_letter_code
_entity_poly.pdbx_strand_id
1 'polypeptide(L)' 'MRLETSQGIAQTLADIELFGLGLDHLERYPSIINGTSRDAIVRAIRRFPAEAYALAVAGPERRR' A
#
# COMPACT_ATOMS: atom_id res chain seq x y z
N MET A 1 -21.70 8.34 11.75
CA MET A 1 -21.47 7.89 10.37
C MET A 1 -20.89 8.94 9.40
N ARG A 2 -20.81 10.26 9.71
CA ARG A 2 -20.19 11.26 8.80
C ARG A 2 -18.69 11.54 9.04
N LEU A 3 -18.16 11.25 10.22
CA LEU A 3 -16.77 11.59 10.57
C LEU A 3 -15.76 10.58 9.99
N GLU A 4 -16.10 9.30 9.92
CA GLU A 4 -15.24 8.26 9.34
C GLU A 4 -15.01 8.50 7.84
N THR A 5 -16.05 8.90 7.11
CA THR A 5 -15.94 9.23 5.68
C THR A 5 -15.24 10.57 5.45
N SER A 6 -15.44 11.57 6.32
CA SER A 6 -14.76 12.87 6.20
C SER A 6 -13.26 12.76 6.50
N GLN A 7 -12.87 11.95 7.50
CA GLN A 7 -11.48 11.66 7.81
C GLN A 7 -10.79 10.90 6.67
N GLY A 8 -11.44 9.88 6.11
CA GLY A 8 -10.90 9.12 4.98
C GLY A 8 -10.66 9.98 3.74
N ILE A 9 -11.59 10.90 3.43
CA ILE A 9 -11.43 11.85 2.32
C ILE A 9 -10.29 12.83 2.60
N ALA A 10 -10.24 13.41 3.80
CA ALA A 10 -9.18 14.35 4.16
C ALA A 10 -7.79 13.71 4.10
N GLN A 11 -7.66 12.47 4.60
CA GLN A 11 -6.41 11.71 4.53
C GLN A 11 -6.02 11.44 3.06
N THR A 12 -6.96 11.00 2.24
CA THR A 12 -6.71 10.72 0.82
C THR A 12 -6.23 11.98 0.08
N LEU A 13 -6.85 13.13 0.32
CA LEU A 13 -6.43 14.40 -0.27
C LEU A 13 -5.04 14.83 0.22
N ALA A 14 -4.76 14.65 1.51
CA ALA A 14 -3.44 14.93 2.07
C ALA A 14 -2.35 14.04 1.45
N ASP A 15 -2.63 12.74 1.25
CA ASP A 15 -1.69 11.81 0.61
C ASP A 15 -1.46 12.17 -0.86
N ILE A 16 -2.51 12.56 -1.60
CA ILE A 16 -2.39 13.02 -2.98
C ILE A 16 -1.44 14.22 -3.10
N GLU A 17 -1.58 15.20 -2.22
CA GLU A 17 -0.70 16.38 -2.21
C GLU A 17 0.72 16.00 -1.76
N LEU A 18 0.85 15.27 -0.65
CA LEU A 18 2.14 14.90 -0.06
C LEU A 18 3.03 14.12 -1.04
N PHE A 19 2.45 13.21 -1.82
CA PHE A 19 3.17 12.38 -2.78
C PHE A 19 3.11 12.91 -4.22
N GLY A 20 2.47 14.07 -4.46
CA GLY A 20 2.36 14.67 -5.79
C GLY A 20 1.64 13.75 -6.79
N LEU A 21 0.58 13.07 -6.37
CA LEU A 21 -0.09 12.02 -7.16
C LEU A 21 -0.94 12.57 -8.31
N GLY A 22 -1.25 13.86 -8.28
CA GLY A 22 -2.16 14.55 -9.21
C GLY A 22 -3.62 14.47 -8.75
N LEU A 23 -4.41 15.49 -9.09
CA LEU A 23 -5.82 15.55 -8.73
C LEU A 23 -6.67 14.50 -9.47
N ASP A 24 -6.19 14.02 -10.62
CA ASP A 24 -6.78 12.93 -11.40
C ASP A 24 -6.49 11.55 -10.78
N HIS A 25 -5.71 11.47 -9.69
CA HIS A 25 -5.25 10.20 -9.14
C HIS A 25 -6.42 9.26 -8.81
N LEU A 26 -7.53 9.76 -8.27
CA LEU A 26 -8.68 8.93 -7.92
C LEU A 26 -9.34 8.29 -9.14
N GLU A 27 -9.40 9.01 -10.26
CA GLU A 27 -9.95 8.51 -11.52
C GLU A 27 -8.96 7.57 -12.24
N ARG A 28 -7.66 7.87 -12.13
CA ARG A 28 -6.59 7.09 -12.76
C ARG A 28 -6.25 5.81 -12.00
N TYR A 29 -6.46 5.77 -10.68
CA TYR A 29 -6.03 4.66 -9.84
C TYR A 29 -6.59 3.29 -10.28
N PRO A 30 -7.89 3.14 -10.62
CA PRO A 30 -8.41 1.87 -11.12
C PRO A 30 -7.70 1.37 -12.39
N SER A 31 -7.35 2.27 -13.31
CA SER A 31 -6.67 1.88 -14.56
C SER A 31 -5.21 1.47 -14.31
N ILE A 32 -4.53 2.12 -13.35
CA ILE A 32 -3.18 1.72 -12.91
C ILE A 32 -3.20 0.29 -12.38
N ILE A 33 -4.15 -0.03 -11.49
CA ILE A 33 -4.25 -1.36 -10.90
C ILE A 33 -4.60 -2.40 -11.97
N ASN A 34 -5.63 -2.14 -12.78
CA ASN A 34 -6.09 -3.07 -13.82
C ASN A 34 -5.09 -3.22 -14.98
N GLY A 35 -4.20 -2.25 -15.19
CA GLY A 35 -3.12 -2.30 -16.17
C GLY A 35 -1.93 -3.16 -15.75
N THR A 36 -1.93 -3.72 -14.54
CA THR A 36 -0.80 -4.51 -14.03
C THR A 36 -0.69 -5.85 -14.77
N SER A 37 0.47 -6.09 -15.39
CA SER A 37 0.74 -7.33 -16.12
C SER A 37 1.46 -8.38 -15.26
N ARG A 38 1.36 -9.65 -15.66
CA ARG A 38 2.13 -10.75 -15.06
C ARG A 38 3.63 -10.45 -15.02
N ASP A 39 4.19 -9.93 -16.12
CA ASP A 39 5.62 -9.64 -16.18
C ASP A 39 6.03 -8.50 -15.25
N ALA A 40 5.16 -7.48 -15.08
CA ALA A 40 5.39 -6.42 -14.10
C ALA A 40 5.45 -6.97 -12.68
N ILE A 41 4.57 -7.90 -12.33
CA ILE A 41 4.55 -8.57 -11.02
C ILE A 41 5.84 -9.37 -10.81
N VAL A 42 6.25 -10.19 -11.78
CA VAL A 42 7.48 -10.99 -11.68
C VAL A 42 8.71 -10.08 -11.54
N ARG A 43 8.78 -8.98 -12.29
CA ARG A 43 9.87 -7.99 -12.15
C ARG A 43 9.89 -7.35 -10.77
N ALA A 44 8.73 -6.98 -10.22
CA ALA A 44 8.63 -6.38 -8.89
C ALA A 44 9.12 -7.33 -7.80
N ILE A 45 8.71 -8.60 -7.82
CA ILE A 45 9.11 -9.61 -6.82
C ILE A 45 10.63 -9.82 -6.82
N ARG A 46 11.28 -9.84 -7.99
CA ARG A 46 12.74 -10.00 -8.10
C ARG A 46 13.53 -8.89 -7.40
N ARG A 47 12.91 -7.74 -7.07
CA ARG A 47 13.57 -6.67 -6.31
C ARG A 47 13.74 -7.00 -4.82
N PHE A 48 12.99 -7.98 -4.32
CA PHE A 48 12.96 -8.43 -2.93
C PHE A 48 13.60 -9.82 -2.81
N PRO A 49 14.91 -9.91 -2.49
CA PRO A 49 15.59 -11.19 -2.33
C PRO A 49 15.10 -11.91 -1.07
N ALA A 50 15.07 -13.25 -1.09
CA ALA A 50 14.56 -14.08 -0.01
C ALA A 50 15.39 -13.95 1.29
N GLU A 51 16.61 -13.45 1.15
CA GLU A 51 17.62 -13.27 2.19
C GLU A 51 17.48 -11.91 2.89
N ALA A 52 16.76 -10.95 2.27
CA ALA A 52 16.51 -9.63 2.85
C ALA A 52 15.13 -9.58 3.51
N TYR A 53 14.97 -10.29 4.61
CA TYR A 53 13.73 -10.31 5.40
C TYR A 53 14.00 -10.14 6.90
N ALA A 54 13.01 -9.61 7.62
CA ALA A 54 12.98 -9.60 9.07
C ALA A 54 11.83 -10.51 9.54
N LEU A 55 12.11 -11.42 10.48
CA LEU A 55 11.12 -12.30 11.10
C LEU A 55 10.96 -11.93 12.57
N ALA A 56 9.76 -11.50 12.94
CA ALA A 56 9.37 -11.27 14.32
C ALA A 56 8.32 -12.32 14.73
N VAL A 57 8.56 -13.02 15.83
CA VAL A 57 7.60 -13.96 16.42
C VAL A 57 7.25 -13.45 17.81
N ALA A 58 5.98 -13.10 18.00
CA ALA A 58 5.43 -12.75 19.30
C ALA A 58 4.62 -13.93 19.84
N GLY A 59 4.91 -14.35 21.07
CA GLY A 59 4.19 -15.41 21.75
C GLY A 59 4.13 -15.12 23.25
N PRO A 60 3.15 -15.69 23.96
CA PRO A 60 3.08 -15.56 25.41
C PRO A 60 4.38 -16.09 26.05
N GLU A 61 4.76 -15.52 27.19
CA GLU A 61 5.95 -15.94 27.91
C GLU A 61 5.84 -17.43 28.29
N ARG A 62 6.87 -18.21 27.98
CA ARG A 62 6.85 -19.65 28.21
C ARG A 62 6.89 -19.93 29.71
N ARG A 63 5.74 -20.20 30.33
CA ARG A 63 5.67 -20.73 31.71
C ARG A 63 6.53 -22.00 31.78
N ARG A 64 7.54 -21.99 32.66
CA ARG A 64 8.28 -23.19 33.07
C ARG A 64 7.52 -23.93 34.15
#